data_AF-A0A7X5TLH9-F1
#
_entry.id   AF-A0A7X5TLH9-F1
#
_cell.length_a   1.000
_cell.length_b   1.000
_cell.length_c   1.000
_cell.angle_alpha   90.00
_cell.angle_beta   90.00
_cell.angle_gamma   90.00
#
_symmetry.space_group_name_H-M   'P 1'
#
loop_
_entity.id
_entity.type
_entity.pdbx_description
1 polymer ?
#
loop_
_entity_poly.entity_id
_entity_poly.type
_entity_poly.pdbx_seq_one_letter_code
_entity_poly.pdbx_strand_id
1 'polypeptide(L)'
;MKYELAVMAALTKLNHPNTRSIVEATGISERKVQQVLQILQQDLEVKINCIRNGKASYFEVISWGIFESGQAINCKLSEVDLVKFKYSHQHEKDIRNQRNKRTIMTTYHEKKHYFDRVKLKNYRDSMRLEGITVVMNSLPETQKEQENLRDQLIRKYSV
;
A
#
# COMPACT_ATOMS: atom_id res chain seq x y z
N MET A 1 -3.65 8.93 12.19
CA MET A 1 -5.11 9.03 12.43
C MET A 1 -5.98 8.09 11.57
N LYS A 2 -5.50 7.48 10.46
CA LYS A 2 -6.31 6.52 9.68
C LYS A 2 -6.64 5.25 10.47
N TYR A 3 -5.67 4.68 11.18
CA TYR A 3 -5.83 3.44 11.94
C TYR A 3 -6.56 3.66 13.27
N GLU A 4 -6.29 4.79 13.90
CA GLU A 4 -6.88 5.23 15.16
C GLU A 4 -8.40 5.40 15.03
N LEU A 5 -8.84 6.06 13.95
CA LEU A 5 -10.26 6.24 13.65
C LEU A 5 -10.96 4.91 13.33
N ALA A 6 -10.31 4.02 12.58
CA ALA A 6 -10.86 2.71 12.24
C ALA A 6 -11.00 1.80 13.47
N VAL A 7 -10.00 1.80 14.36
CA VAL A 7 -10.06 1.03 15.62
C VAL A 7 -11.11 1.62 16.56
N MET A 8 -11.19 2.95 16.70
CA MET A 8 -12.26 3.60 17.48
C MET A 8 -13.66 3.31 16.92
N ALA A 9 -13.82 3.30 15.60
CA ALA A 9 -15.10 2.97 14.97
C ALA A 9 -15.46 1.49 15.20
N ALA A 10 -14.49 0.59 15.22
CA ALA A 10 -14.71 -0.80 15.56
C ALA A 10 -15.10 -0.99 17.04
N LEU A 11 -14.50 -0.21 17.95
CA LEU A 11 -14.83 -0.22 19.37
C LEU A 11 -16.28 0.22 19.65
N THR A 12 -16.82 1.16 18.87
CA THR A 12 -18.19 1.66 19.07
C THR A 12 -19.26 0.85 18.33
N LYS A 13 -18.93 0.29 17.16
CA LYS A 13 -19.91 -0.41 16.31
C LYS A 13 -20.07 -1.89 16.64
N LEU A 14 -19.07 -2.52 17.23
CA LEU A 14 -19.14 -3.94 17.59
C LEU A 14 -19.80 -4.09 18.97
N ASN A 15 -20.71 -5.05 19.12
CA ASN A 15 -21.38 -5.30 20.40
C ASN A 15 -20.40 -5.72 21.51
N HIS A 16 -19.39 -6.53 21.16
CA HIS A 16 -18.34 -6.98 22.07
C HIS A 16 -16.98 -6.92 21.35
N PRO A 17 -16.35 -5.73 21.30
CA PRO A 17 -15.11 -5.56 20.57
C PRO A 17 -13.98 -6.25 21.34
N ASN A 18 -13.34 -7.23 20.72
CA ASN A 18 -12.11 -7.83 21.21
C ASN A 18 -11.03 -7.62 20.14
N THR A 19 -9.77 -7.90 20.46
CA THR A 19 -8.68 -7.68 19.51
C THR A 19 -8.88 -8.43 18.19
N ARG A 20 -9.36 -9.68 18.25
CA ARG A 20 -9.67 -10.51 17.07
C ARG A 20 -10.85 -9.98 16.25
N SER A 21 -11.93 -9.54 16.88
CA SER A 21 -13.10 -9.02 16.17
C SER A 21 -12.82 -7.66 15.53
N ILE A 22 -11.98 -6.82 16.17
CA ILE A 22 -11.48 -5.58 15.56
C ILE A 22 -10.60 -5.91 14.34
N VAL A 23 -9.68 -6.88 14.46
CA VAL A 23 -8.83 -7.34 13.35
C VAL A 23 -9.68 -7.86 12.19
N GLU A 24 -10.71 -8.65 12.47
CA GLU A 24 -11.60 -9.22 11.46
C GLU A 24 -12.40 -8.15 10.73
N ALA A 25 -12.94 -7.17 11.48
CA ALA A 25 -13.73 -6.08 10.93
C ALA A 25 -12.88 -5.09 10.11
N THR A 26 -11.66 -4.79 10.55
CA THR A 26 -10.82 -3.72 9.96
C THR A 26 -9.74 -4.23 9.00
N GLY A 27 -9.35 -5.51 9.08
CA GLY A 27 -8.21 -6.06 8.36
C GLY A 27 -6.84 -5.55 8.82
N ILE A 28 -6.77 -4.87 9.96
CA ILE A 28 -5.53 -4.39 10.59
C ILE A 28 -4.87 -5.57 11.32
N SER A 29 -3.53 -5.60 11.40
CA SER A 29 -2.84 -6.65 12.16
C SER A 29 -3.05 -6.48 13.67
N GLU A 30 -3.10 -7.59 14.41
CA GLU A 30 -3.31 -7.60 15.86
C GLU A 30 -2.30 -6.71 16.60
N ARG A 31 -1.01 -6.82 16.27
CA ARG A 31 0.04 -5.95 16.84
C ARG A 31 -0.26 -4.47 16.61
N LYS A 32 -0.74 -4.10 15.42
CA LYS A 32 -1.05 -2.69 15.11
C LYS A 32 -2.30 -2.22 15.85
N VAL A 33 -3.32 -3.09 16.03
CA VAL A 33 -4.48 -2.79 16.88
C VAL A 33 -4.04 -2.53 18.33
N GLN A 34 -3.19 -3.39 18.89
CA GLN A 34 -2.66 -3.19 20.25
C GLN A 34 -1.88 -1.88 20.40
N GLN A 35 -1.02 -1.54 19.44
CA GLN A 35 -0.31 -0.25 19.42
C GLN A 35 -1.29 0.93 19.35
N VAL A 36 -2.32 0.84 18.53
CA VAL A 36 -3.33 1.89 18.42
C VAL A 36 -4.11 2.04 19.72
N LEU A 37 -4.50 0.94 20.38
CA LEU A 37 -5.15 1.00 21.69
C LEU A 37 -4.28 1.69 22.74
N GLN A 38 -2.97 1.43 22.74
CA GLN A 38 -2.03 2.14 23.63
C GLN A 38 -1.96 3.63 23.33
N ILE A 39 -1.88 4.01 22.04
CA ILE A 39 -1.88 5.42 21.61
C ILE A 39 -3.18 6.13 22.03
N LEU A 40 -4.34 5.47 21.84
CA LEU A 40 -5.62 6.04 22.25
C LEU A 40 -5.69 6.30 23.76
N GLN A 41 -5.09 5.41 24.57
CA GLN A 41 -5.04 5.55 26.03
C GLN A 41 -4.01 6.57 26.51
N GLN A 42 -2.82 6.61 25.90
CA GLN A 42 -1.69 7.43 26.35
C GLN A 42 -1.74 8.86 25.78
N ASP A 43 -2.00 8.99 24.48
CA ASP A 43 -1.87 10.27 23.77
C ASP A 43 -3.20 11.02 23.72
N LEU A 44 -4.32 10.29 23.65
CA LEU A 44 -5.66 10.87 23.52
C LEU A 44 -6.48 10.74 24.81
N GLU A 45 -5.90 10.17 25.87
CA GLU A 45 -6.51 9.96 27.19
C GLU A 45 -7.88 9.26 27.15
N VAL A 46 -8.14 8.46 26.10
CA VAL A 46 -9.37 7.69 25.97
C VAL A 46 -9.30 6.52 26.95
N LYS A 47 -10.21 6.48 27.93
CA LYS A 47 -10.25 5.37 28.90
C LYS A 47 -10.99 4.20 28.28
N ILE A 48 -10.24 3.15 27.96
CA ILE A 48 -10.75 1.90 27.41
C ILE A 48 -10.53 0.80 28.44
N ASN A 49 -11.60 0.24 28.98
CA ASN A 49 -11.52 -0.88 29.90
C ASN A 49 -11.65 -2.21 29.19
N CYS A 50 -10.96 -3.22 29.70
CA CYS A 50 -11.11 -4.60 29.26
C CYS A 50 -11.99 -5.34 30.28
N ILE A 51 -13.24 -5.58 29.90
CA ILE A 51 -14.21 -6.30 30.71
C ILE A 51 -14.10 -7.79 30.39
N ARG A 52 -13.94 -8.59 31.43
CA ARG A 52 -13.94 -10.06 31.33
C ARG A 52 -15.35 -10.57 31.56
N ASN A 53 -15.92 -11.25 30.57
CA ASN A 53 -17.18 -11.96 30.70
C ASN A 53 -16.94 -13.45 30.44
N GLY A 54 -16.75 -14.21 31.52
CA GLY A 54 -16.39 -15.63 31.46
C GLY A 54 -15.07 -15.85 30.73
N LYS A 55 -15.12 -16.60 29.62
CA LYS A 55 -13.94 -16.93 28.78
C LYS A 55 -13.58 -15.83 27.78
N ALA A 56 -14.46 -14.85 27.55
CA ALA A 56 -14.24 -13.78 26.59
C ALA A 56 -13.88 -12.47 27.30
N SER A 57 -13.00 -11.68 26.69
CA SER A 57 -12.69 -10.33 27.13
C SER A 57 -13.02 -9.36 26.00
N TYR A 58 -13.71 -8.27 26.33
CA TYR A 58 -14.05 -7.22 25.37
C TYR A 58 -13.70 -5.84 25.92
N PHE A 59 -13.55 -4.90 25.01
CA PHE A 59 -13.21 -3.53 25.30
C PHE A 59 -14.48 -2.69 25.44
N GLU A 60 -14.48 -1.75 26.35
CA GLU A 60 -15.52 -0.75 26.48
C GLU A 60 -14.88 0.62 26.67
N VAL A 61 -15.37 1.61 25.93
CA VAL A 61 -14.93 3.00 26.06
C VAL A 61 -15.71 3.65 27.20
N ILE A 62 -15.01 4.04 28.27
CA ILE A 62 -15.59 4.66 29.46
C ILE A 62 -15.57 6.18 29.35
N SER A 63 -14.49 6.74 28.83
CA SER A 63 -14.37 8.18 28.62
C SER A 63 -13.60 8.48 27.36
N TRP A 64 -14.01 9.57 26.71
CA TRP A 64 -13.50 9.98 25.41
C TRP A 64 -12.25 10.88 25.48
N GLY A 65 -11.74 11.18 26.68
CA GLY A 65 -10.50 11.93 26.87
C GLY A 65 -10.57 13.30 26.20
N ILE A 66 -9.61 13.57 25.31
CA ILE A 66 -9.53 14.82 24.54
C ILE A 66 -10.77 15.12 23.67
N PHE A 67 -11.64 14.13 23.45
CA PHE A 67 -12.88 14.30 22.68
C PHE A 67 -14.08 14.65 23.56
N GLU A 68 -13.85 15.02 24.83
CA GLU A 68 -14.84 15.50 25.79
C GLU A 68 -16.05 14.55 25.93
N SER A 69 -17.21 14.94 25.38
CA SER A 69 -18.46 14.16 25.42
C SER A 69 -18.49 13.00 24.42
N GLY A 70 -17.55 12.97 23.48
CA GLY A 70 -17.48 11.97 22.41
C GLY A 70 -18.55 12.12 21.32
N GLN A 71 -19.44 13.12 21.39
CA GLN A 71 -20.56 13.25 20.44
C GLN A 71 -20.06 13.53 19.02
N ALA A 72 -19.19 14.54 18.86
CA ALA A 72 -18.65 14.91 17.55
C ALA A 72 -17.84 13.77 16.91
N ILE A 73 -17.05 13.05 17.71
CA ILE A 73 -16.28 11.90 17.22
C ILE A 73 -17.22 10.75 16.88
N ASN A 74 -18.25 10.46 17.70
CA ASN A 74 -19.22 9.40 17.42
C ASN A 74 -20.00 9.62 16.11
N CYS A 75 -20.38 10.86 15.79
CA CYS A 75 -20.95 11.18 14.48
C CYS A 75 -19.99 10.83 13.34
N LYS A 76 -18.69 11.13 13.51
CA LYS A 76 -17.68 10.79 12.51
C LYS A 76 -17.41 9.28 12.45
N LEU A 77 -17.42 8.58 13.58
CA LEU A 77 -17.20 7.13 13.65
C LEU A 77 -18.37 6.36 13.03
N SER A 78 -19.60 6.86 13.15
CA SER A 78 -20.78 6.21 12.54
C SER A 78 -20.69 6.22 11.01
N GLU A 79 -20.12 7.26 10.40
CA GLU A 79 -19.87 7.36 8.96
C GLU A 79 -18.76 6.44 8.45
N VAL A 80 -17.83 5.99 9.32
CA VAL A 80 -16.70 5.15 8.91
C VAL A 80 -17.18 3.75 8.53
N ASP A 81 -17.19 3.45 7.24
CA ASP A 81 -17.45 2.11 6.74
C ASP A 81 -16.21 1.21 6.91
N LEU A 82 -16.29 0.30 7.90
CA LEU A 82 -15.22 -0.64 8.23
C LEU A 82 -14.91 -1.61 7.10
N VAL A 83 -15.92 -1.96 6.28
CA VAL A 83 -15.77 -2.88 5.16
C VAL A 83 -14.99 -2.20 4.04
N LYS A 84 -15.39 -0.97 3.67
CA LYS A 84 -14.62 -0.16 2.69
C LYS A 84 -13.19 0.08 3.16
N PHE A 85 -13.00 0.34 4.46
CA PHE A 85 -11.67 0.49 5.04
C PHE A 85 -10.83 -0.77 4.83
N LYS A 86 -11.36 -1.94 5.17
CA LYS A 86 -10.69 -3.24 5.02
C LYS A 86 -10.24 -3.48 3.59
N TYR A 87 -11.11 -3.28 2.60
CA TYR A 87 -10.76 -3.42 1.19
C TYR A 87 -9.64 -2.46 0.77
N SER A 88 -9.73 -1.18 1.16
CA SER A 88 -8.68 -0.20 0.84
C SER A 88 -7.32 -0.58 1.46
N HIS A 89 -7.36 -1.08 2.70
CA HIS A 89 -6.17 -1.47 3.44
C HIS A 89 -5.52 -2.72 2.82
N GLN A 90 -6.32 -3.70 2.40
CA GLN A 90 -5.85 -4.89 1.69
C GLN A 90 -5.14 -4.51 0.39
N HIS A 91 -5.77 -3.64 -0.41
CA HIS A 91 -5.21 -3.17 -1.68
C HIS A 91 -3.88 -2.40 -1.50
N GLU A 92 -3.79 -1.53 -0.50
CA GLU A 92 -2.53 -0.85 -0.17
C GLU A 92 -1.42 -1.82 0.26
N LYS A 93 -1.78 -2.89 0.99
CA LYS A 93 -0.85 -3.93 1.41
C LYS A 93 -0.34 -4.71 0.19
N ASP A 94 -1.22 -5.02 -0.75
CA ASP A 94 -0.87 -5.72 -1.98
C ASP A 94 0.05 -4.88 -2.89
N ILE A 95 -0.23 -3.58 -3.04
CA ILE A 95 0.67 -2.66 -3.76
C ILE A 95 2.05 -2.61 -3.11
N ARG A 96 2.12 -2.53 -1.77
CA ARG A 96 3.40 -2.51 -1.04
C ARG A 96 4.16 -3.82 -1.20
N ASN A 97 3.46 -4.96 -1.14
CA ASN A 97 4.05 -6.27 -1.37
C ASN A 97 4.56 -6.42 -2.81
N GLN A 98 3.87 -5.86 -3.80
CA GLN A 98 4.34 -5.81 -5.20
C GLN A 98 5.60 -4.97 -5.36
N ARG A 99 5.71 -3.83 -4.67
CA ARG A 99 6.93 -2.99 -4.68
C ARG A 99 8.12 -3.66 -4.00
N ASN A 100 7.88 -4.42 -2.93
CA ASN A 100 8.92 -5.11 -2.17
C ASN A 100 9.36 -6.43 -2.79
N LYS A 101 8.52 -7.06 -3.61
CA LYS A 101 8.98 -8.11 -4.51
C LYS A 101 9.89 -7.43 -5.53
N ARG A 102 11.20 -7.71 -5.46
CA ARG A 102 12.07 -7.58 -6.64
C ARG A 102 11.35 -8.33 -7.75
N THR A 103 10.77 -7.61 -8.71
CA THR A 103 10.16 -8.24 -9.88
C THR A 103 11.32 -8.89 -10.63
N ILE A 104 11.60 -10.15 -10.32
CA ILE A 104 12.55 -10.95 -11.08
C ILE A 104 11.83 -11.17 -12.40
N MET A 105 12.21 -10.38 -13.38
CA MET A 105 11.68 -10.46 -14.73
C MET A 105 12.21 -11.73 -15.34
N THR A 106 11.41 -12.80 -15.32
CA THR A 106 11.86 -14.13 -15.77
C THR A 106 11.63 -14.30 -17.27
N THR A 107 10.64 -13.62 -17.84
CA THR A 107 10.27 -13.78 -19.25
C THR A 107 10.89 -12.71 -20.16
N TYR A 108 11.11 -13.05 -21.44
CA TYR A 108 11.59 -12.10 -22.44
C TYR A 108 10.62 -10.92 -22.63
N HIS A 109 9.31 -11.19 -22.70
CA HIS A 109 8.30 -10.16 -22.91
C HIS A 109 8.28 -9.13 -21.77
N GLU A 110 8.37 -9.58 -20.52
CA GLU A 110 8.50 -8.67 -19.39
C GLU A 110 9.76 -7.82 -19.55
N LYS A 111 10.93 -8.44 -19.77
CA LYS A 111 12.22 -7.74 -19.94
C LYS A 111 12.15 -6.67 -21.04
N LYS A 112 11.57 -7.01 -22.19
CA LYS A 112 11.35 -6.09 -23.31
C LYS A 112 10.47 -4.91 -22.89
N HIS A 113 9.34 -5.19 -22.25
CA HIS A 113 8.41 -4.15 -21.82
C HIS A 113 9.00 -3.17 -20.78
N TYR A 114 9.82 -3.64 -19.84
CA TYR A 114 10.55 -2.76 -18.91
C TYR A 114 11.64 -1.96 -19.61
N PHE A 115 12.37 -2.58 -20.54
CA PHE A 115 13.36 -1.89 -21.35
C PHE A 115 12.70 -0.72 -22.09
N ASP A 116 11.57 -0.97 -22.77
CA ASP A 116 10.86 0.02 -23.55
C ASP A 116 10.27 1.16 -22.70
N ARG A 117 9.67 0.83 -21.55
CA ARG A 117 9.03 1.85 -20.70
C ARG A 117 9.97 2.62 -19.81
N VAL A 118 10.99 1.97 -19.26
CA VAL A 118 11.82 2.54 -18.19
C VAL A 118 13.22 2.86 -18.71
N LYS A 119 13.92 1.89 -19.29
CA LYS A 119 15.31 2.10 -19.71
C LYS A 119 15.42 3.08 -20.88
N LEU A 120 14.61 2.90 -21.92
CA LEU A 120 14.58 3.82 -23.06
C LEU A 120 14.15 5.23 -22.66
N LYS A 121 13.15 5.35 -21.78
CA LYS A 121 12.71 6.65 -21.28
C LYS A 121 13.82 7.36 -20.52
N ASN A 122 14.46 6.67 -19.57
CA ASN A 122 15.56 7.24 -18.79
C ASN A 122 16.74 7.62 -19.69
N TYR A 123 17.08 6.79 -20.68
CA TYR A 123 18.13 7.10 -21.64
C TYR A 123 17.84 8.39 -22.42
N ARG A 124 16.60 8.58 -22.89
CA ARG A 124 16.18 9.82 -23.58
C ARG A 124 16.29 11.02 -22.66
N ASP A 125 15.78 10.89 -21.44
CA ASP A 125 15.82 11.97 -20.46
C ASP A 125 17.27 12.35 -20.12
N SER A 126 18.15 11.36 -19.96
CA SER A 126 19.59 11.59 -19.77
C SER A 126 20.26 12.24 -20.98
N MET A 127 20.05 11.73 -22.20
CA MET A 127 20.66 12.30 -23.40
C MET A 127 20.18 13.73 -23.67
N ARG A 128 18.92 14.02 -23.36
CA ARG A 128 18.38 15.38 -23.43
C ARG A 128 19.08 16.32 -22.46
N LEU A 129 19.42 15.86 -21.25
CA LEU A 129 20.19 16.65 -20.28
C LEU A 129 21.61 16.94 -20.78
N GLU A 130 22.21 16.02 -21.53
CA GLU A 130 23.51 16.20 -22.20
C GLU A 130 23.42 17.04 -23.50
N GLY A 131 22.23 17.53 -23.86
CA GLY A 131 22.01 18.32 -25.09
C GLY A 131 21.98 17.50 -26.38
N ILE A 132 21.89 16.17 -26.29
CA ILE A 132 21.87 15.26 -27.44
C ILE A 132 20.44 14.84 -27.76
N THR A 133 19.97 15.15 -28.96
CA THR A 133 18.66 14.69 -29.45
C THR A 133 18.78 13.29 -30.04
N VAL A 134 18.23 12.29 -29.33
CA VAL A 134 18.20 10.90 -29.80
C VAL A 134 17.01 10.69 -30.74
N VAL A 135 17.29 10.45 -32.02
CA VAL A 135 16.30 9.94 -32.98
C VAL A 135 16.38 8.41 -32.96
N MET A 136 15.30 7.76 -32.52
CA MET A 136 15.20 6.31 -32.63
C MET A 136 14.62 5.95 -33.99
N ASN A 137 15.42 5.27 -34.80
CA ASN A 137 14.91 4.61 -36.00
C ASN A 137 13.97 3.47 -35.59
N SER A 138 12.96 3.20 -36.41
CA SER A 138 12.09 2.05 -36.22
C SER A 138 12.92 0.77 -36.12
N LEU A 139 12.57 -0.08 -35.15
CA LEU A 139 13.20 -1.38 -35.03
C LEU A 139 12.84 -2.23 -36.26
N PRO A 140 13.78 -3.01 -36.80
CA PRO A 140 13.49 -3.91 -37.90
C PRO A 140 12.43 -4.94 -37.51
N GLU A 141 11.39 -5.05 -38.32
CA GLU A 141 10.20 -5.86 -38.06
C GLU A 141 10.41 -7.31 -38.49
N THR A 142 11.27 -7.54 -39.49
CA THR A 142 11.56 -8.89 -40.00
C THR A 142 12.90 -9.44 -39.48
N GLN A 143 12.98 -10.77 -39.38
CA GLN A 143 14.21 -11.47 -38.95
C GLN A 143 15.39 -11.15 -39.88
N LYS A 144 15.15 -11.08 -41.19
CA LYS A 144 16.19 -10.78 -42.19
C LYS A 144 16.75 -9.36 -42.05
N GLU A 145 15.90 -8.39 -41.74
CA GLU A 145 16.34 -7.02 -41.46
C GLU A 145 17.13 -6.92 -40.16
N GLN A 146 16.74 -7.70 -39.13
CA GLN A 146 17.51 -7.78 -37.89
C GLN A 146 18.92 -8.35 -38.10
N GLU A 147 19.04 -9.43 -38.86
CA GLU A 147 20.33 -10.05 -39.20
C GLU A 147 21.21 -9.09 -40.01
N ASN A 148 20.65 -8.44 -41.03
CA ASN A 148 21.37 -7.43 -41.81
C ASN A 148 21.84 -6.25 -40.95
N LEU A 149 20.99 -5.73 -40.06
CA LEU A 149 21.36 -4.64 -39.17
C LEU A 149 22.46 -5.08 -38.20
N ARG A 150 22.36 -6.30 -37.67
CA ARG A 150 23.37 -6.89 -36.80
C ARG A 150 24.73 -6.95 -37.49
N ASP A 151 24.79 -7.49 -38.71
CA ASP A 151 26.05 -7.60 -39.46
C ASP A 151 26.64 -6.24 -39.81
N GLN A 152 25.80 -5.27 -40.17
CA GLN A 152 26.23 -3.89 -40.41
C GLN A 152 26.82 -3.25 -39.15
N LEU A 153 26.18 -3.44 -38.00
CA LEU A 153 26.68 -2.93 -36.72
C LEU A 153 27.99 -3.61 -36.32
N ILE A 154 28.08 -4.94 -36.48
CA ILE A 154 29.32 -5.68 -36.21
C ILE A 154 30.45 -5.09 -37.06
N ARG A 155 30.26 -4.96 -38.38
CA ARG A 155 31.30 -4.38 -39.28
C ARG A 155 31.68 -2.94 -38.92
N LYS A 156 30.72 -2.13 -38.45
CA LYS A 156 30.96 -0.72 -38.10
C LYS A 156 31.77 -0.56 -36.82
N TYR A 157 31.60 -1.47 -35.86
CA TYR A 157 32.20 -1.37 -34.52
C TYR A 157 33.28 -2.43 -34.25
N SER A 158 33.49 -3.40 -35.15
CA SER A 158 34.66 -4.28 -35.12
C SER A 158 35.86 -3.54 -35.70
N VAL A 159 36.46 -2.69 -34.88
CA VAL A 159 37.85 -2.24 -35.04
C VAL A 159 38.75 -3.22 -34.31
#